data_AF-A0A6B1EP03-F1
#
_entry.id   AF-A0A6B1EP03-F1
#
_cell.length_a   1.000
_cell.length_b   1.000
_cell.length_c   1.000
_cell.angle_alpha   90.00
_cell.angle_beta   90.00
_cell.angle_gamma   90.00
#
_symmetry.space_group_name_H-M   'P 1'
#
loop_
_entity.id
_entity.type
_entity.pdbx_description
1 polymer ?
#
loop_
_entity_poly.entity_id
_entity_poly.type
_entity_poly.pdbx_seq_one_letter_code
_entity_poly.pdbx_strand_id
1 'polypeptide(L)'
;MNILITSAGSELARNVAGALAEEHTLRLTELYPVENVDGTFVQSELGHDESTNELVRSMDAIIHIAEVPSDLLAEADQPDNYAIDYQTRRTYNLLMAASAEGVKHVIYASTLRLFEQHGEDWTVTESWRPRPSVDSFVLSKHLGEFTCREFGREGKINMTCLRLGNLITAGAAATAEYAPHVKSMWLEMNDAVAAFQGALESSSPWRIFHVQSEFPGSRFSIVKAKGHLKFEPQFVP
;
A
#
# COMPACT_ATOMS: atom_id res chain seq x y z
N MET A 1 -6.98 -15.78 9.31
CA MET A 1 -5.57 -15.85 8.88
C MET A 1 -4.70 -15.11 9.88
N ASN A 2 -3.41 -15.41 9.93
CA ASN A 2 -2.39 -14.60 10.59
C ASN A 2 -1.88 -13.56 9.59
N ILE A 3 -2.08 -12.28 9.86
CA ILE A 3 -1.76 -11.20 8.91
C ILE A 3 -0.79 -10.23 9.57
N LEU A 4 0.31 -9.94 8.88
CA LEU A 4 1.20 -8.85 9.24
C LEU A 4 0.80 -7.56 8.52
N ILE A 5 0.66 -6.45 9.23
CA ILE A 5 0.41 -5.12 8.66
C ILE A 5 1.58 -4.20 9.02
N THR A 6 2.22 -3.61 8.02
CA THR A 6 3.31 -2.63 8.25
C THR A 6 2.77 -1.20 8.38
N SER A 7 3.62 -0.28 8.84
CA SER A 7 3.29 1.13 9.00
C SER A 7 2.13 1.34 9.98
N ALA A 8 2.17 0.62 11.11
CA ALA A 8 1.09 0.59 12.11
C ALA A 8 0.71 1.98 12.67
N GLY A 9 1.61 2.97 12.55
CA GLY A 9 1.36 4.35 12.93
C GLY A 9 0.56 5.15 11.90
N SER A 10 0.36 4.65 10.69
CA SER A 10 -0.41 5.33 9.63
C SER A 10 -1.92 5.21 9.83
N GLU A 11 -2.66 6.21 9.35
CA GLU A 11 -4.13 6.19 9.40
C GLU A 11 -4.71 5.04 8.58
N LEU A 12 -4.14 4.77 7.40
CA LEU A 12 -4.57 3.66 6.56
C LEU A 12 -4.37 2.31 7.25
N ALA A 13 -3.20 2.06 7.86
CA ALA A 13 -2.95 0.79 8.54
C ALA A 13 -3.91 0.58 9.72
N ARG A 14 -4.21 1.62 10.50
CA ARG A 14 -5.19 1.53 11.61
C ARG A 14 -6.59 1.17 11.12
N ASN A 15 -7.07 1.83 10.06
CA ASN A 15 -8.39 1.55 9.50
C ASN A 15 -8.47 0.14 8.89
N VAL A 16 -7.42 -0.29 8.19
CA VAL A 16 -7.33 -1.66 7.65
C VAL A 16 -7.27 -2.68 8.79
N ALA A 17 -6.49 -2.43 9.84
CA ALA A 17 -6.40 -3.33 10.99
C ALA A 17 -7.74 -3.46 11.73
N GLY A 18 -8.40 -2.34 12.04
CA GLY A 18 -9.70 -2.34 12.69
C GLY A 18 -10.76 -3.12 11.91
N ALA A 19 -10.76 -3.01 10.57
CA ALA A 19 -11.68 -3.75 9.71
C ALA A 19 -11.37 -5.25 9.56
N LEU A 20 -10.16 -5.70 9.92
CA LEU A 20 -9.72 -7.09 9.80
C LEU A 20 -9.62 -7.81 11.15
N ALA A 21 -9.61 -7.09 12.26
CA ALA A 21 -9.32 -7.62 13.60
C ALA A 21 -10.37 -8.61 14.12
N GLU A 22 -11.63 -8.50 13.68
CA GLU A 22 -12.70 -9.41 14.10
C GLU A 22 -12.58 -10.80 13.48
N GLU A 23 -12.01 -10.92 12.28
CA GLU A 23 -11.97 -12.17 11.50
C GLU A 23 -10.56 -12.79 11.42
N HIS A 24 -9.53 -12.03 11.78
CA HIS A 24 -8.13 -12.41 11.60
C HIS A 24 -7.29 -12.12 12.83
N THR A 25 -6.18 -12.86 12.97
CA THR A 25 -5.17 -12.60 13.98
C THR A 25 -4.13 -11.66 13.40
N LEU A 26 -4.01 -10.47 13.96
CA LEU A 26 -3.17 -9.41 13.41
C LEU A 26 -1.86 -9.28 14.18
N ARG A 27 -0.76 -9.14 13.42
CA ARG A 27 0.51 -8.60 13.87
C ARG A 27 0.73 -7.27 13.19
N LEU A 28 1.08 -6.24 13.95
CA LEU A 28 1.35 -4.90 13.43
C LEU A 28 2.79 -4.50 13.71
N THR A 29 3.40 -3.78 12.77
CA THR A 29 4.78 -3.32 12.92
C THR A 29 4.98 -1.88 12.47
N GLU A 30 5.90 -1.21 13.14
CA GLU A 30 6.33 0.16 12.85
C GLU A 30 7.79 0.34 13.29
N LEU A 31 8.41 1.41 12.82
CA LEU A 31 9.78 1.83 13.16
C LEU A 31 9.91 2.34 14.60
N TYR A 32 8.83 2.80 15.20
CA TYR A 32 8.75 3.28 16.58
C TYR A 32 7.60 2.60 17.33
N PRO A 33 7.57 2.64 18.67
CA PRO A 33 6.48 2.07 19.45
C PRO A 33 5.12 2.69 19.12
N VAL A 34 4.13 1.85 18.83
CA VAL A 34 2.73 2.27 18.63
C VAL A 34 1.87 1.61 19.70
N GLU A 35 1.14 2.43 20.47
CA GLU A 35 0.23 1.96 21.51
C GLU A 35 -1.16 1.66 20.94
N ASN A 36 -1.93 0.81 21.64
CA ASN A 36 -3.35 0.54 21.36
C ASN A 36 -3.65 0.08 19.92
N VAL A 37 -2.85 -0.85 19.39
CA VAL A 37 -3.12 -1.47 18.08
C VAL A 37 -4.15 -2.60 18.19
N ASP A 38 -4.90 -2.83 17.11
CA ASP A 38 -5.85 -3.94 16.98
C ASP A 38 -5.13 -5.28 16.71
N GLY A 39 -4.27 -5.72 17.63
CA GLY A 39 -3.50 -6.96 17.48
C GLY A 39 -2.23 -7.01 18.31
N THR A 40 -1.28 -7.83 17.90
CA THR A 40 0.05 -7.88 18.54
C THR A 40 0.99 -6.90 17.86
N PHE A 41 1.55 -5.96 18.62
CA PHE A 41 2.56 -5.04 18.11
C PHE A 41 3.97 -5.64 18.20
N VAL A 42 4.78 -5.47 17.16
CA VAL A 42 6.21 -5.79 17.13
C VAL A 42 6.94 -4.65 16.41
N GLN A 43 7.80 -3.92 17.11
CA GLN A 43 8.64 -2.89 16.48
C GLN A 43 9.69 -3.56 15.58
N SER A 44 9.88 -3.07 14.35
CA SER A 44 10.88 -3.60 13.43
C SER A 44 11.32 -2.55 12.41
N GLU A 45 12.64 -2.51 12.15
CA GLU A 45 13.24 -1.68 11.10
C GLU A 45 13.18 -2.34 9.71
N LEU A 46 12.66 -3.57 9.60
CA LEU A 46 12.71 -4.38 8.38
C LEU A 46 14.15 -4.60 7.86
N GLY A 47 15.05 -4.91 8.79
CA GLY A 47 16.45 -5.22 8.54
C GLY A 47 16.65 -6.55 7.80
N HIS A 48 17.90 -6.85 7.43
CA HIS A 48 18.26 -8.12 6.77
C HIS A 48 18.71 -9.19 7.78
N ASP A 49 18.35 -9.03 9.06
CA ASP A 49 18.69 -9.93 10.15
C ASP A 49 17.47 -10.79 10.56
N GLU A 50 17.70 -11.69 11.52
CA GLU A 50 16.69 -12.63 12.03
C GLU A 50 15.44 -11.94 12.58
N SER A 51 15.50 -10.65 12.98
CA SER A 51 14.33 -9.96 13.51
C SER A 51 13.20 -9.83 12.48
N THR A 52 13.55 -9.67 11.19
CA THR A 52 12.56 -9.63 10.11
C THR A 52 12.00 -11.02 9.81
N ASN A 53 12.79 -12.09 9.97
CA ASN A 53 12.31 -13.47 9.91
C ASN A 53 11.31 -13.77 11.02
N GLU A 54 11.64 -13.45 12.28
CA GLU A 54 10.74 -13.61 13.42
C GLU A 54 9.44 -12.80 13.24
N LEU A 55 9.54 -11.59 12.68
CA LEU A 55 8.41 -10.73 12.39
C LEU A 55 7.41 -11.39 11.43
N VAL A 56 7.88 -12.08 10.39
CA VAL A 56 7.01 -12.70 9.36
C VAL A 56 6.70 -14.17 9.63
N ARG A 57 7.38 -14.81 10.59
CA ARG A 57 7.18 -16.22 10.92
C ARG A 57 5.73 -16.51 11.29
N SER A 58 5.21 -17.59 10.71
CA SER A 58 3.83 -18.07 10.88
C SER A 58 2.74 -17.12 10.37
N MET A 59 3.09 -16.11 9.55
CA MET A 59 2.11 -15.26 8.86
C MET A 59 1.62 -15.94 7.57
N ASP A 60 0.32 -15.87 7.32
CA ASP A 60 -0.29 -16.35 6.09
C ASP A 60 -0.15 -15.30 4.97
N ALA A 61 -0.32 -14.02 5.33
CA ALA A 61 -0.26 -12.88 4.43
C ALA A 61 0.38 -11.64 5.06
N ILE A 62 0.87 -10.73 4.21
CA ILE A 62 1.41 -9.42 4.63
C ILE A 62 0.68 -8.31 3.87
N ILE A 63 0.19 -7.31 4.59
CA ILE A 63 -0.24 -6.02 4.05
C ILE A 63 0.89 -5.01 4.30
N HIS A 64 1.70 -4.80 3.26
CA HIS A 64 2.79 -3.83 3.28
C HIS A 64 2.29 -2.47 2.79
N ILE A 65 1.74 -1.67 3.72
CA ILE A 65 1.33 -0.28 3.48
C ILE A 65 2.53 0.58 3.05
N ALA A 66 3.71 0.24 3.58
CA ALA A 66 4.97 0.84 3.20
C ALA A 66 4.94 2.38 3.24
N GLU A 67 4.28 2.95 4.23
CA GLU A 67 4.30 4.39 4.49
C GLU A 67 5.45 4.70 5.45
N VAL A 68 6.23 5.71 5.11
CA VAL A 68 7.28 6.21 5.99
C VAL A 68 6.67 7.31 6.85
N PRO A 69 6.77 7.22 8.19
CA PRO A 69 6.28 8.25 9.09
C PRO A 69 6.84 9.64 8.75
N SER A 70 5.97 10.64 8.65
CA SER A 70 6.34 12.00 8.26
C SER A 70 7.39 12.62 9.19
N ASP A 71 7.27 12.35 10.49
CA ASP A 71 8.16 12.91 11.51
C ASP A 71 9.57 12.32 11.37
N LEU A 72 9.67 11.02 11.10
CA LEU A 72 10.96 10.38 10.82
C LEU A 72 11.61 10.88 9.54
N LEU A 73 10.82 11.15 8.49
CA LEU A 73 11.34 11.80 7.29
C LEU A 73 11.83 13.22 7.60
N ALA A 74 11.05 14.00 8.35
CA ALA A 74 11.41 15.38 8.69
C ALA A 74 12.68 15.47 9.54
N GLU A 75 12.94 14.46 10.38
CA GLU A 75 14.13 14.39 11.24
C GLU A 75 15.34 13.73 10.57
N ALA A 76 15.17 13.07 9.42
CA ALA A 76 16.27 12.41 8.72
C ALA A 76 17.25 13.41 8.09
N ASP A 77 18.55 13.13 8.20
CA ASP A 77 19.61 13.92 7.54
C ASP A 77 19.46 13.93 6.00
N GLN A 78 18.97 12.82 5.44
CA GLN A 78 18.73 12.65 4.01
C GLN A 78 17.34 12.03 3.76
N PRO A 79 16.25 12.82 3.84
CA PRO A 79 14.87 12.33 3.79
C PRO A 79 14.56 11.56 2.50
N ASP A 80 15.03 12.06 1.35
CA ASP A 80 14.79 11.43 0.05
C ASP A 80 15.46 10.06 -0.05
N ASN A 81 16.72 9.96 0.41
CA ASN A 81 17.45 8.69 0.42
C ASN A 81 16.84 7.72 1.43
N TYR A 82 16.36 8.22 2.56
CA TYR A 82 15.65 7.42 3.55
C TYR A 82 14.36 6.82 2.96
N ALA A 83 13.56 7.62 2.26
CA ALA A 83 12.36 7.16 1.58
C ALA A 83 12.66 6.10 0.51
N ILE A 84 13.69 6.32 -0.31
CA ILE A 84 14.13 5.33 -1.31
C ILE A 84 14.59 4.03 -0.65
N ASP A 85 15.41 4.12 0.41
CA ASP A 85 15.89 2.94 1.14
C ASP A 85 14.73 2.12 1.72
N TYR A 86 13.74 2.80 2.30
CA TYR A 86 12.58 2.15 2.90
C TYR A 86 11.72 1.41 1.86
N GLN A 87 11.41 2.04 0.72
CA GLN A 87 10.60 1.39 -0.33
C GLN A 87 11.34 0.32 -1.13
N THR A 88 12.68 0.29 -1.07
CA THR A 88 13.49 -0.62 -1.89
C THR A 88 14.16 -1.68 -1.03
N ARG A 89 15.25 -1.35 -0.34
CA ARG A 89 16.04 -2.31 0.45
C ARG A 89 15.21 -2.94 1.56
N ARG A 90 14.43 -2.16 2.31
CA ARG A 90 13.62 -2.69 3.42
C ARG A 90 12.46 -3.54 2.92
N THR A 91 11.79 -3.13 1.84
CA THR A 91 10.81 -3.99 1.15
C THR A 91 11.44 -5.29 0.64
N TYR A 92 12.64 -5.24 0.05
CA TYR A 92 13.38 -6.44 -0.38
C TYR A 92 13.63 -7.38 0.80
N ASN A 93 14.11 -6.86 1.94
CA ASN A 93 14.37 -7.67 3.13
C ASN A 93 13.09 -8.34 3.65
N LEU A 94 11.99 -7.59 3.73
CA LEU A 94 10.68 -8.11 4.12
C LEU A 94 10.23 -9.24 3.20
N LEU A 95 10.36 -9.08 1.88
CA LEU A 95 9.96 -10.09 0.91
C LEU A 95 10.90 -11.31 0.90
N MET A 96 12.20 -11.11 1.15
CA MET A 96 13.16 -12.20 1.36
C MET A 96 12.78 -13.05 2.57
N ALA A 97 12.51 -12.40 3.70
CA ALA A 97 12.08 -13.08 4.93
C ALA A 97 10.74 -13.80 4.71
N ALA A 98 9.77 -13.12 4.08
CA ALA A 98 8.46 -13.70 3.77
C ALA A 98 8.59 -14.96 2.89
N SER A 99 9.49 -14.93 1.90
CA SER A 99 9.78 -16.05 1.00
C SER A 99 10.41 -17.23 1.77
N ALA A 100 11.35 -16.92 2.67
CA ALA A 100 12.03 -17.92 3.50
C ALA A 100 11.11 -18.58 4.52
N GLU A 101 10.26 -17.81 5.20
CA GLU A 101 9.29 -18.30 6.19
C GLU A 101 8.00 -18.85 5.55
N GLY A 102 7.87 -18.77 4.22
CA GLY A 102 6.81 -19.44 3.48
C GLY A 102 5.46 -18.72 3.42
N VAL A 103 5.43 -17.41 3.68
CA VAL A 103 4.25 -16.53 3.52
C VAL A 103 3.72 -16.64 2.09
N LYS A 104 2.40 -16.75 1.94
CA LYS A 104 1.79 -17.07 0.63
C LYS A 104 1.41 -15.86 -0.18
N HIS A 105 1.11 -14.73 0.46
CA HIS A 105 0.57 -13.58 -0.23
C HIS A 105 1.03 -12.27 0.42
N VAL A 106 1.45 -11.33 -0.42
CA VAL A 106 1.80 -9.97 0.03
C VAL A 106 1.05 -8.95 -0.82
N ILE A 107 0.43 -8.00 -0.13
CA ILE A 107 -0.25 -6.84 -0.70
C ILE A 107 0.65 -5.62 -0.49
N TYR A 108 1.08 -4.98 -1.56
CA TYR A 108 1.91 -3.78 -1.54
C TYR A 108 1.08 -2.54 -1.89
N ALA A 109 1.15 -1.51 -1.06
CA ALA A 109 0.51 -0.23 -1.33
C ALA A 109 1.44 0.69 -2.15
N SER A 110 1.15 0.81 -3.44
CA SER A 110 1.73 1.77 -4.38
C SER A 110 0.81 2.99 -4.53
N THR A 111 1.04 3.83 -5.54
CA THR A 111 0.32 5.09 -5.74
C THR A 111 -0.05 5.35 -7.21
N LEU A 112 -1.21 5.96 -7.44
CA LEU A 112 -1.63 6.50 -8.74
C LEU A 112 -0.82 7.74 -9.16
N ARG A 113 -0.09 8.37 -8.22
CA ARG A 113 0.79 9.50 -8.53
C ARG A 113 1.87 9.18 -9.57
N LEU A 114 2.18 7.90 -9.76
CA LEU A 114 3.01 7.37 -10.86
C LEU A 114 2.54 7.78 -12.27
N PHE A 115 1.29 8.25 -12.40
CA PHE A 115 0.67 8.62 -13.66
C PHE A 115 0.32 10.11 -13.76
N GLU A 116 0.70 10.95 -12.79
CA GLU A 116 0.43 12.40 -12.78
C GLU A 116 0.89 13.10 -14.07
N GLN A 117 1.97 12.63 -14.69
CA GLN A 117 2.50 13.22 -15.94
C GLN A 117 1.70 12.86 -17.21
N HIS A 118 0.64 12.05 -17.10
CA HIS A 118 -0.28 11.79 -18.22
C HIS A 118 -1.37 12.87 -18.26
N GLY A 119 -1.78 13.29 -19.45
CA GLY A 119 -2.78 14.35 -19.62
C GLY A 119 -4.04 14.10 -18.82
N GLU A 120 -4.57 15.13 -18.15
CA GLU A 120 -5.67 15.02 -17.18
C GLU A 120 -6.97 14.47 -17.80
N ASP A 121 -7.21 14.74 -19.07
CA ASP A 121 -8.40 14.27 -19.81
C ASP A 121 -8.34 12.80 -20.22
N TRP A 122 -7.29 12.07 -19.86
CA TRP A 122 -7.09 10.68 -20.28
C TRP A 122 -7.62 9.69 -19.23
N THR A 123 -8.33 8.67 -19.70
CA THR A 123 -8.67 7.49 -18.89
C THR A 123 -7.48 6.53 -18.86
N VAL A 124 -6.78 6.47 -17.73
CA VAL A 124 -5.56 5.67 -17.57
C VAL A 124 -5.88 4.29 -17.01
N THR A 125 -5.34 3.23 -17.63
CA THR A 125 -5.51 1.84 -17.19
C THR A 125 -4.19 1.25 -16.70
N GLU A 126 -4.20 0.10 -16.02
CA GLU A 126 -2.99 -0.49 -15.43
C GLU A 126 -1.94 -0.92 -16.46
N SER A 127 -2.32 -1.05 -17.74
CA SER A 127 -1.40 -1.40 -18.83
C SER A 127 -0.52 -0.24 -19.30
N TRP A 128 -0.83 0.99 -18.89
CA TRP A 128 -0.07 2.17 -19.26
C TRP A 128 1.27 2.19 -18.54
N ARG A 129 2.29 2.75 -19.21
CA ARG A 129 3.64 2.88 -18.64
C ARG A 129 3.65 4.01 -17.59
N PRO A 130 4.04 3.75 -16.33
CA PRO A 130 4.29 4.79 -15.35
C PRO A 130 5.31 5.84 -15.84
N ARG A 131 5.14 7.10 -15.42
CA ARG A 131 6.05 8.22 -15.70
C ARG A 131 6.40 8.91 -14.38
N PRO A 132 7.20 8.27 -13.51
CA PRO A 132 7.59 8.89 -12.24
C PRO A 132 8.43 10.15 -12.48
N SER A 133 8.32 11.12 -11.58
CA SER A 133 9.26 12.24 -11.50
C SER A 133 10.47 11.88 -10.61
N VAL A 134 11.37 12.85 -10.42
CA VAL A 134 12.48 12.72 -9.44
C VAL A 134 12.03 12.94 -7.99
N ASP A 135 10.74 13.23 -7.77
CA ASP A 135 10.15 13.29 -6.44
C ASP A 135 10.37 11.95 -5.70
N SER A 136 10.97 12.00 -4.52
CA SER A 136 11.42 10.82 -3.80
C SER A 136 10.26 9.89 -3.43
N PHE A 137 9.08 10.43 -3.10
CA PHE A 137 7.89 9.63 -2.83
C PHE A 137 7.45 8.84 -4.07
N VAL A 138 7.28 9.52 -5.21
CA VAL A 138 6.83 8.86 -6.46
C VAL A 138 7.88 7.88 -6.98
N LEU A 139 9.16 8.26 -6.98
CA LEU A 139 10.25 7.42 -7.47
C LEU A 139 10.44 6.17 -6.60
N SER A 140 10.42 6.33 -5.28
CA SER A 140 10.61 5.20 -4.34
C SER A 140 9.49 4.16 -4.46
N LYS A 141 8.22 4.59 -4.57
CA LYS A 141 7.09 3.68 -4.87
C LYS A 141 7.26 2.96 -6.21
N HIS A 142 7.74 3.66 -7.24
CA HIS A 142 8.02 3.04 -8.54
C HIS A 142 9.05 1.91 -8.42
N LEU A 143 10.15 2.16 -7.70
CA LEU A 143 11.20 1.16 -7.48
C LEU A 143 10.70 -0.01 -6.63
N GLY A 144 9.89 0.25 -5.60
CA GLY A 144 9.24 -0.77 -4.80
C GLY A 144 8.34 -1.71 -5.62
N GLU A 145 7.61 -1.19 -6.62
CA GLU A 145 6.84 -2.04 -7.55
C GLU A 145 7.72 -3.03 -8.32
N PHE A 146 8.94 -2.63 -8.73
CA PHE A 146 9.86 -3.54 -9.41
C PHE A 146 10.33 -4.65 -8.49
N THR A 147 10.72 -4.32 -7.25
CA THR A 147 11.07 -5.31 -6.24
C THR A 147 9.94 -6.32 -6.07
N CYS A 148 8.73 -5.83 -5.80
CA CYS A 148 7.55 -6.68 -5.63
C CYS A 148 7.26 -7.57 -6.86
N ARG A 149 7.39 -7.01 -8.06
CA ARG A 149 7.16 -7.75 -9.30
C ARG A 149 8.09 -8.94 -9.48
N GLU A 150 9.38 -8.77 -9.20
CA GLU A 150 10.34 -9.86 -9.37
C GLU A 150 10.11 -10.98 -8.34
N PHE A 151 9.76 -10.66 -7.09
CA PHE A 151 9.35 -11.68 -6.11
C PHE A 151 8.09 -12.45 -6.54
N GLY A 152 7.09 -11.75 -7.10
CA GLY A 152 5.90 -12.40 -7.64
C GLY A 152 6.18 -13.31 -8.82
N ARG A 153 7.20 -13.00 -9.63
CA ARG A 153 7.64 -13.81 -10.78
C ARG A 153 8.43 -15.05 -10.39
N GLU A 154 9.15 -15.02 -9.27
CA GLU A 154 9.81 -16.21 -8.72
C GLU A 154 8.79 -17.29 -8.31
N GLY A 155 7.54 -16.89 -8.04
CA GLY A 155 6.43 -17.81 -7.81
C GLY A 155 6.38 -18.43 -6.41
N LYS A 156 7.24 -17.99 -5.48
CA LYS A 156 7.20 -18.41 -4.07
C LYS A 156 6.15 -17.66 -3.24
N ILE A 157 5.87 -16.42 -3.62
CA ILE A 157 4.91 -15.53 -2.98
C ILE A 157 3.97 -14.99 -4.06
N ASN A 158 2.66 -15.00 -3.81
CA ASN A 158 1.71 -14.24 -4.60
C ASN A 158 1.83 -12.75 -4.26
N MET A 159 1.90 -11.88 -5.27
CA MET A 159 2.08 -10.45 -5.07
C MET A 159 0.91 -9.66 -5.67
N THR A 160 0.27 -8.84 -4.85
CA THR A 160 -0.78 -7.90 -5.26
C THR A 160 -0.33 -6.47 -5.00
N CYS A 161 -0.23 -5.66 -6.04
CA CYS A 161 0.12 -4.26 -5.95
C CYS A 161 -1.14 -3.40 -6.12
N LEU A 162 -1.46 -2.60 -5.09
CA LEU A 162 -2.57 -1.65 -5.13
C LEU A 162 -2.00 -0.26 -5.37
N ARG A 163 -2.24 0.32 -6.55
CA ARG A 163 -1.91 1.72 -6.82
C ARG A 163 -3.03 2.59 -6.29
N LEU A 164 -2.82 3.15 -5.11
CA LEU A 164 -3.83 3.91 -4.38
C LEU A 164 -3.93 5.35 -4.91
N GLY A 165 -5.16 5.86 -4.97
CA GLY A 165 -5.43 7.29 -5.04
C GLY A 165 -4.93 8.05 -3.81
N ASN A 166 -5.08 9.37 -3.86
CA ASN A 166 -4.81 10.23 -2.71
C ASN A 166 -5.88 9.98 -1.66
N LEU A 167 -5.45 9.47 -0.50
CA LEU A 167 -6.34 9.22 0.63
C LEU A 167 -7.00 10.52 1.07
N ILE A 168 -8.31 10.46 1.24
CA ILE A 168 -9.13 11.54 1.77
C ILE A 168 -10.08 10.98 2.82
N THR A 169 -10.52 11.85 3.73
CA THR A 169 -11.68 11.59 4.58
C THR A 169 -12.89 12.33 4.00
N ALA A 170 -14.10 11.80 4.23
CA ALA A 170 -15.33 12.46 3.80
C ALA A 170 -15.43 13.93 4.29
N GLY A 171 -14.95 14.21 5.51
CA GLY A 171 -14.90 15.56 6.06
C GLY A 171 -13.92 16.50 5.33
N ALA A 172 -12.76 16.00 4.92
CA ALA A 172 -11.79 16.77 4.15
C ALA A 172 -12.26 17.02 2.71
N ALA A 173 -12.98 16.08 2.10
CA ALA A 173 -13.56 16.26 0.77
C ALA A 173 -14.58 17.42 0.74
N ALA A 174 -15.42 17.52 1.77
CA ALA A 174 -16.45 18.55 1.88
C ALA A 174 -15.89 19.99 1.99
N THR A 175 -14.65 20.14 2.46
CA THR A 175 -14.01 21.46 2.68
C THR A 175 -12.88 21.77 1.70
N ALA A 176 -12.55 20.86 0.78
CA ALA A 176 -11.45 21.01 -0.15
C ALA A 176 -11.72 22.09 -1.23
N GLU A 177 -11.28 23.32 -0.94
CA GLU A 177 -11.19 24.41 -1.92
C GLU A 177 -10.07 24.13 -2.96
N TYR A 178 -10.49 23.92 -4.21
CA TYR A 178 -9.74 24.10 -5.47
C TYR A 178 -8.29 23.56 -5.59
N ALA A 179 -8.13 22.24 -5.71
CA ALA A 179 -7.00 21.63 -6.42
C ALA A 179 -7.47 20.52 -7.39
N PRO A 180 -7.94 20.87 -8.60
CA PRO A 180 -8.60 19.92 -9.53
C PRO A 180 -7.76 18.67 -9.85
N HIS A 181 -6.44 18.83 -9.97
CA HIS A 181 -5.50 17.75 -10.23
C HIS A 181 -5.46 16.72 -9.09
N VAL A 182 -5.53 17.18 -7.83
CA VAL A 182 -5.62 16.31 -6.64
C VAL A 182 -6.98 15.62 -6.58
N LYS A 183 -8.06 16.31 -6.98
CA LYS A 183 -9.42 15.76 -7.01
C LYS A 183 -9.54 14.55 -7.94
N SER A 184 -8.84 14.55 -9.08
CA SER A 184 -8.93 13.45 -10.07
C SER A 184 -8.40 12.09 -9.60
N MET A 185 -7.82 12.01 -8.39
CA MET A 185 -7.21 10.82 -7.80
C MET A 185 -7.74 10.48 -6.40
N TRP A 186 -8.87 11.05 -5.96
CA TRP A 186 -9.35 10.77 -4.61
C TRP A 186 -9.67 9.29 -4.36
N LEU A 187 -9.28 8.84 -3.18
CA LEU A 187 -9.62 7.55 -2.61
C LEU A 187 -10.09 7.78 -1.17
N GLU A 188 -11.37 7.58 -0.91
CA GLU A 188 -11.90 7.65 0.46
C GLU A 188 -11.39 6.49 1.31
N MET A 189 -11.21 6.73 2.61
CA MET A 189 -10.62 5.76 3.53
C MET A 189 -11.35 4.40 3.53
N ASN A 190 -12.69 4.38 3.56
CA ASN A 190 -13.46 3.12 3.57
C ASN A 190 -13.34 2.39 2.22
N ASP A 191 -13.27 3.13 1.11
CA ASP A 191 -12.99 2.53 -0.21
C ASP A 191 -11.58 1.92 -0.24
N ALA A 192 -10.58 2.58 0.36
CA ALA A 192 -9.24 2.01 0.49
C ALA A 192 -9.28 0.70 1.29
N VAL A 193 -9.93 0.70 2.45
CA VAL A 193 -10.11 -0.49 3.30
C VAL A 193 -10.77 -1.64 2.54
N ALA A 194 -11.87 -1.37 1.82
CA ALA A 194 -12.57 -2.37 1.02
C ALA A 194 -11.66 -2.98 -0.07
N ALA A 195 -10.77 -2.18 -0.67
CA ALA A 195 -9.81 -2.69 -1.64
C ALA A 195 -8.76 -3.61 -1.01
N PHE A 196 -8.30 -3.35 0.22
CA PHE A 196 -7.40 -4.25 0.95
C PHE A 196 -8.08 -5.56 1.35
N GLN A 197 -9.33 -5.50 1.83
CA GLN A 197 -10.14 -6.70 2.11
C GLN A 197 -10.31 -7.55 0.84
N GLY A 198 -10.69 -6.94 -0.27
CA GLY A 198 -10.82 -7.62 -1.56
C GLY A 198 -9.50 -8.19 -2.08
N ALA A 199 -8.39 -7.48 -1.88
CA ALA A 199 -7.06 -7.94 -2.26
C ALA A 199 -6.64 -9.19 -1.49
N LEU A 200 -6.90 -9.25 -0.18
CA LEU A 200 -6.57 -10.37 0.71
C LEU A 200 -7.20 -11.68 0.24
N GLU A 201 -8.44 -11.62 -0.24
CA GLU A 201 -9.17 -12.78 -0.78
C GLU A 201 -8.79 -13.15 -2.23
N SER A 202 -7.97 -12.33 -2.91
CA SER A 202 -7.74 -12.40 -4.36
C SER A 202 -6.27 -12.63 -4.74
N SER A 203 -5.60 -13.56 -4.05
CA SER A 203 -4.17 -13.81 -4.29
C SER A 203 -3.87 -14.35 -5.70
N SER A 204 -2.79 -13.85 -6.30
CA SER A 204 -2.28 -14.30 -7.61
C SER A 204 -0.78 -14.01 -7.74
N PRO A 205 -0.03 -14.68 -8.63
CA PRO A 205 1.43 -14.57 -8.67
C PRO A 205 1.95 -13.13 -8.78
N TRP A 206 1.41 -12.35 -9.72
CA TRP A 206 1.64 -10.90 -9.80
C TRP A 206 0.44 -10.21 -10.43
N ARG A 207 -0.18 -9.28 -9.70
CA ARG A 207 -1.21 -8.38 -10.24
C ARG A 207 -1.08 -6.97 -9.71
N ILE A 208 -1.51 -6.04 -10.54
CA ILE A 208 -1.58 -4.61 -10.24
C ILE A 208 -3.03 -4.17 -10.43
N PHE A 209 -3.53 -3.37 -9.50
CA PHE A 209 -4.85 -2.76 -9.56
C PHE A 209 -4.74 -1.26 -9.34
N HIS A 210 -5.47 -0.49 -10.14
CA HIS A 210 -5.77 0.89 -9.78
C HIS A 210 -6.91 0.90 -8.74
N VAL A 211 -6.72 1.65 -7.66
CA VAL A 211 -7.70 1.77 -6.57
C VAL A 211 -8.01 3.25 -6.40
N GLN A 212 -9.22 3.63 -6.75
CA GLN A 212 -9.74 5.00 -6.70
C GLN A 212 -11.22 4.96 -6.35
N SER A 213 -11.72 5.93 -5.60
CA SER A 213 -13.15 6.16 -5.49
C SER A 213 -13.77 6.55 -6.84
N GLU A 214 -15.05 6.27 -7.05
CA GLU A 214 -15.73 6.53 -8.33
C GLU A 214 -16.65 7.76 -8.22
N PHE A 215 -16.30 8.84 -8.93
CA PHE A 215 -17.03 10.11 -8.91
C PHE A 215 -16.82 10.87 -10.22
N PRO A 216 -17.64 11.89 -10.56
CA PRO A 216 -17.42 12.72 -11.74
C PRO A 216 -16.03 13.37 -11.72
N GLY A 217 -15.18 13.00 -12.68
CA GLY A 217 -13.78 13.47 -12.76
C GLY A 217 -12.73 12.44 -12.30
N SER A 218 -13.14 11.26 -11.82
CA SER A 218 -12.23 10.13 -11.70
C SER A 218 -11.73 9.72 -13.09
N ARG A 219 -10.43 9.43 -13.20
CA ARG A 219 -9.78 9.17 -14.50
C ARG A 219 -9.00 7.87 -14.56
N PHE A 220 -8.86 7.17 -13.43
CA PHE A 220 -8.18 5.88 -13.40
C PHE A 220 -9.22 4.77 -13.50
N SER A 221 -9.05 3.90 -14.50
CA SER A 221 -9.95 2.76 -14.66
C SER A 221 -9.77 1.79 -13.49
N ILE A 222 -10.86 1.51 -12.78
CA ILE A 222 -10.92 0.54 -11.67
C ILE A 222 -11.61 -0.77 -12.09
N VAL A 223 -11.80 -1.01 -13.39
CA VAL A 223 -12.53 -2.18 -13.92
C VAL A 223 -11.90 -3.50 -13.45
N LYS A 224 -10.57 -3.59 -13.40
CA LYS A 224 -9.89 -4.79 -12.89
C LYS A 224 -10.09 -4.98 -11.40
N ALA A 225 -10.08 -3.89 -10.61
CA ALA A 225 -10.33 -3.94 -9.18
C ALA A 225 -11.78 -4.40 -8.90
N LYS A 226 -12.77 -3.85 -9.59
CA LYS A 226 -14.18 -4.30 -9.56
C LYS A 226 -14.30 -5.80 -9.86
N GLY A 227 -13.69 -6.26 -10.94
CA GLY A 227 -13.82 -7.65 -11.39
C GLY A 227 -13.08 -8.69 -10.55
N HIS A 228 -11.91 -8.34 -9.99
CA HIS A 228 -11.07 -9.32 -9.28
C HIS A 228 -11.11 -9.17 -7.77
N LEU A 229 -11.14 -7.93 -7.27
CA LEU A 229 -11.16 -7.65 -5.83
C LEU A 229 -12.59 -7.49 -5.29
N LYS A 230 -13.61 -7.52 -6.17
CA LYS A 230 -15.00 -7.13 -5.85
C LYS A 230 -15.06 -5.71 -5.25
N PHE A 231 -14.16 -4.84 -5.70
CA PHE A 231 -14.04 -3.47 -5.18
C PHE A 231 -15.17 -2.60 -5.72
N GLU A 232 -16.13 -2.25 -4.86
CA GLU A 232 -17.29 -1.41 -5.18
C GLU A 232 -17.23 -0.11 -4.37
N PRO A 233 -16.54 0.94 -4.85
CA PRO A 233 -16.40 2.18 -4.10
C PRO A 233 -17.75 2.85 -3.84
N GLN A 234 -17.94 3.36 -2.62
CA GLN A 234 -19.19 3.97 -2.15
C GLN A 234 -19.09 5.48 -1.95
N PHE A 235 -17.88 6.06 -2.05
CA PHE A 235 -17.68 7.48 -1.84
C PHE A 235 -18.46 8.33 -2.86
N VAL A 236 -19.18 9.32 -2.33
CA VAL A 236 -19.84 10.37 -3.11
C VAL A 236 -19.32 11.72 -2.57
N PRO A 237 -18.72 12.58 -3.42
CA PRO A 237 -18.18 13.87 -3.02
C PRO A 237 -19.20 14.87 -2.48
#